data_AF-A0A6N8F833-F1
#
_entry.id   AF-A0A6N8F833-F1
#
_cell.length_a   1.000
_cell.length_b   1.000
_cell.length_c   1.000
_cell.angle_alpha   90.00
_cell.angle_beta   90.00
_cell.angle_gamma   90.00
#
_symmetry.space_group_name_H-M   'P 1'
#
loop_
_entity.id
_entity.type
_entity.pdbx_description
1 polymer ?
#
loop_
_entity_poly.entity_id
_entity_poly.type
_entity_poly.pdbx_seq_one_letter_code
_entity_poly.pdbx_strand_id
1 'polypeptide(L)'
;MKYLFVSLMCFALISPVTFATTKPIKLEAGIWEGISDQVGMNYNILDVNEDGQHAFYIANMASAMRYIKRIPFTDNNITCTSAECTLSLNDPRVTNEKYKIIISPHITSSFKVLSIISVDEKPTLTQTYQLDKIEGNSTTREFMKRYGATIQALDKYTQKSLYGFWVGTYNDGTQKKMVVLNAQPGQRSEFVVMLNGYSGATNETYFKDSDITTSDTITRISTSHKTFANQIIMHQQNNNMITGHMYSYYKGQVLQTASFQLYRVKR
;
A
#
# COMPACT_ATOMS: atom_id res chain seq x y z
N MET A 1 49.96 53.12 -39.57
CA MET A 1 48.66 53.34 -38.91
C MET A 1 47.55 52.77 -39.78
N LYS A 2 46.78 51.81 -39.24
CA LYS A 2 45.30 51.72 -39.29
C LYS A 2 44.63 51.49 -40.67
N TYR A 3 43.74 50.52 -40.92
CA TYR A 3 43.12 49.45 -40.13
C TYR A 3 42.67 48.31 -41.08
N LEU A 4 42.75 47.08 -40.56
CA LEU A 4 42.12 45.86 -41.05
C LEU A 4 40.58 45.98 -40.94
N PHE A 5 39.82 45.66 -41.99
CA PHE A 5 38.39 45.38 -41.89
C PHE A 5 38.12 43.99 -42.47
N VAL A 6 38.20 42.97 -41.63
CA VAL A 6 37.73 41.62 -41.92
C VAL A 6 36.25 41.58 -41.54
N SER A 7 35.37 41.54 -42.55
CA SER A 7 33.94 41.32 -42.36
C SER A 7 33.71 39.84 -42.04
N LEU A 8 33.53 39.54 -40.75
CA LEU A 8 33.15 38.23 -40.25
C LEU A 8 31.62 38.13 -40.26
N MET A 9 31.04 37.58 -41.32
CA MET A 9 29.60 37.36 -41.43
C MET A 9 29.23 36.09 -40.65
N CYS A 10 28.88 36.24 -39.37
CA CYS A 10 28.29 35.18 -38.55
C CYS A 10 26.91 34.79 -39.09
N PHE A 11 26.84 33.72 -39.89
CA PHE A 11 25.57 33.01 -40.11
C PHE A 11 25.23 32.25 -38.82
N ALA A 12 24.42 32.87 -37.97
CA ALA A 12 23.73 32.18 -36.90
C ALA A 12 22.78 31.15 -37.51
N LEU A 13 23.14 29.87 -37.43
CA LEU A 13 22.24 28.75 -37.66
C LEU A 13 21.13 28.81 -36.61
N ILE A 14 20.01 29.41 -36.97
CA ILE A 14 18.77 29.32 -36.19
C ILE A 14 18.21 27.92 -36.46
N SER A 15 18.71 26.94 -35.74
CA SER A 15 18.07 25.63 -35.66
C SER A 15 16.64 25.86 -35.15
N PRO A 16 15.57 25.46 -35.87
CA PRO A 16 14.26 25.45 -35.26
C PRO A 16 14.32 24.46 -34.10
N VAL A 17 14.26 24.99 -32.87
CA VAL A 17 14.03 24.17 -31.69
C VAL A 17 12.61 23.64 -31.86
N THR A 18 12.48 22.48 -32.50
CA THR A 18 11.26 21.68 -32.40
C THR A 18 11.18 21.23 -30.95
N PHE A 19 10.53 22.03 -30.12
CA PHE A 19 10.04 21.55 -28.83
C PHE A 19 9.15 20.37 -29.15
N ALA A 20 9.61 19.17 -28.81
CA ALA A 20 8.79 17.98 -28.90
C ALA A 20 7.54 18.25 -28.04
N THR A 21 6.38 18.39 -28.70
CA THR A 21 5.09 18.46 -28.03
C THR A 21 4.82 17.08 -27.46
N THR A 22 5.31 16.85 -26.25
CA THR A 22 5.07 15.63 -25.51
C THR A 22 3.60 15.59 -25.13
N LYS A 23 2.88 14.58 -25.63
CA LYS A 23 1.47 14.37 -25.26
C LYS A 23 1.39 14.18 -23.75
N PRO A 24 0.41 14.78 -23.07
CA PRO A 24 0.15 14.49 -21.68
C PRO A 24 -0.04 12.99 -21.47
N ILE A 25 0.47 12.45 -20.36
CA ILE A 25 0.10 11.10 -19.94
C ILE A 25 -1.39 11.09 -19.60
N LYS A 26 -2.02 9.93 -19.73
CA LYS A 26 -3.40 9.74 -19.30
C LYS A 26 -3.42 8.80 -18.11
N LEU A 27 -4.19 9.16 -17.09
CA LEU A 27 -4.53 8.22 -16.04
C LEU A 27 -5.50 7.18 -16.62
N GLU A 28 -5.04 5.95 -16.79
CA GLU A 28 -5.86 4.89 -17.37
C GLU A 28 -6.98 4.45 -16.43
N ALA A 29 -8.11 4.06 -17.04
CA ALA A 29 -9.19 3.44 -16.31
C ALA A 29 -8.73 2.13 -15.64
N GLY A 30 -9.29 1.87 -14.47
CA GLY A 30 -8.99 0.71 -13.66
C GLY A 30 -8.93 1.02 -12.17
N ILE A 31 -8.72 -0.05 -11.40
CA ILE A 31 -8.54 0.00 -9.96
C ILE A 31 -7.04 -0.12 -9.68
N TRP A 32 -6.56 0.78 -8.84
CA TRP A 32 -5.15 0.86 -8.45
C TRP A 32 -5.06 0.90 -6.93
N GLU A 33 -4.21 0.07 -6.32
CA GLU A 33 -4.21 -0.07 -4.86
C GLU A 33 -2.82 -0.15 -4.24
N GLY A 34 -2.70 0.33 -2.99
CA GLY A 34 -1.41 0.38 -2.30
C GLY A 34 -1.44 0.94 -0.88
N ILE A 35 -0.29 0.87 -0.21
CA ILE A 35 -0.12 1.24 1.20
C ILE A 35 1.01 2.28 1.31
N SER A 36 0.81 3.29 2.16
CA SER A 36 1.80 4.33 2.49
C SER A 36 3.14 3.76 2.98
N ASP A 37 4.24 4.14 2.33
CA ASP A 37 5.60 3.72 2.68
C ASP A 37 6.04 4.30 4.03
N GLN A 38 5.55 5.50 4.37
CA GLN A 38 6.05 6.27 5.50
C GLN A 38 5.19 6.08 6.75
N VAL A 39 3.88 6.28 6.64
CA VAL A 39 3.00 6.37 7.81
C VAL A 39 1.66 5.71 7.51
N GLY A 40 1.22 4.86 8.43
CA GLY A 40 -0.19 4.58 8.60
C GLY A 40 -0.63 3.17 8.21
N MET A 41 -1.88 2.92 8.59
CA MET A 41 -2.61 1.68 8.39
C MET A 41 -3.67 1.84 7.30
N ASN A 42 -3.42 2.75 6.36
CA ASN A 42 -4.37 3.08 5.32
C ASN A 42 -4.02 2.32 4.05
N TYR A 43 -5.01 1.61 3.54
CA TYR A 43 -5.00 0.97 2.24
C TYR A 43 -5.72 1.91 1.27
N ASN A 44 -4.97 2.46 0.32
CA ASN A 44 -5.46 3.44 -0.64
C ASN A 44 -5.90 2.73 -1.91
N ILE A 45 -7.06 3.10 -2.45
CA ILE A 45 -7.59 2.57 -3.70
C ILE A 45 -8.01 3.74 -4.57
N LEU A 46 -7.44 3.83 -5.76
CA LEU A 46 -7.82 4.77 -6.79
C LEU A 46 -8.63 4.02 -7.84
N ASP A 47 -9.89 4.41 -8.00
CA ASP A 47 -10.86 3.81 -8.91
C ASP A 47 -11.19 4.82 -10.01
N VAL A 48 -10.63 4.59 -11.21
CA VAL A 48 -10.78 5.45 -12.38
C VAL A 48 -11.70 4.77 -13.37
N ASN A 49 -12.95 5.24 -13.44
CA ASN A 49 -13.94 4.71 -14.37
C ASN A 49 -13.92 5.40 -15.75
N GLU A 50 -14.39 4.70 -16.78
CA GLU A 50 -14.49 5.22 -18.17
C GLU A 50 -15.59 6.27 -18.34
N ASP A 51 -16.57 6.31 -17.44
CA ASP A 51 -17.71 7.23 -17.46
C ASP A 51 -17.40 8.61 -16.83
N GLY A 52 -16.15 8.83 -16.40
CA GLY A 52 -15.72 10.06 -15.73
C GLY A 52 -16.15 10.18 -14.26
N GLN A 53 -16.78 9.15 -13.68
CA GLN A 53 -17.19 9.11 -12.27
C GLN A 53 -16.21 8.28 -11.45
N HIS A 54 -15.22 8.93 -10.86
CA HIS A 54 -14.13 8.24 -10.16
C HIS A 54 -14.33 8.25 -8.64
N ALA A 55 -13.50 7.47 -7.95
CA ALA A 55 -13.45 7.48 -6.49
C ALA A 55 -12.05 7.17 -5.96
N PHE A 56 -11.66 7.88 -4.91
CA PHE A 56 -10.50 7.56 -4.10
C PHE A 56 -10.97 7.02 -2.75
N TYR A 57 -10.53 5.81 -2.41
CA TYR A 57 -10.87 5.14 -1.16
C TYR A 57 -9.68 5.08 -0.23
N ILE A 58 -9.93 5.32 1.05
CA ILE A 58 -8.96 5.13 2.13
C ILE A 58 -9.59 4.15 3.12
N ALA A 59 -9.13 2.90 3.10
CA ALA A 59 -9.60 1.85 3.98
C ALA A 59 -8.64 1.66 5.16
N ASN A 60 -9.16 1.66 6.39
CA ASN A 60 -8.34 1.54 7.58
C ASN A 60 -8.11 0.06 7.96
N MET A 61 -6.88 -0.44 7.79
CA MET A 61 -6.47 -1.80 8.12
C MET A 61 -6.60 -2.13 9.61
N ALA A 62 -6.33 -1.18 10.51
CA ALA A 62 -6.46 -1.42 11.96
C ALA A 62 -7.92 -1.71 12.36
N SER A 63 -8.89 -1.17 11.61
CA SER A 63 -10.31 -1.46 11.73
C SER A 63 -10.77 -2.71 10.95
N ALA A 64 -9.83 -3.48 10.38
CA ALA A 64 -10.09 -4.57 9.45
C ALA A 64 -11.00 -4.12 8.29
N MET A 65 -10.71 -2.96 7.70
CA MET A 65 -11.45 -2.39 6.56
C MET A 65 -12.93 -2.08 6.83
N ARG A 66 -13.40 -2.10 8.08
CA ARG A 66 -14.79 -1.73 8.41
C ARG A 66 -15.04 -0.24 8.19
N TYR A 67 -14.02 0.60 8.34
CA TYR A 67 -14.10 2.02 8.03
C TYR A 67 -13.39 2.32 6.72
N ILE A 68 -14.18 2.67 5.70
CA ILE A 68 -13.71 3.09 4.39
C ILE A 68 -14.20 4.50 4.13
N LYS A 69 -13.26 5.40 3.86
CA LYS A 69 -13.51 6.75 3.40
C LYS A 69 -13.56 6.73 1.87
N ARG A 70 -14.67 7.18 1.28
CA ARG A 70 -14.84 7.34 -0.17
C ARG A 70 -14.85 8.83 -0.50
N ILE A 71 -13.96 9.24 -1.40
CA ILE A 71 -13.87 10.60 -1.93
C ILE A 71 -14.19 10.54 -3.43
N PRO A 72 -15.43 10.88 -3.83
CA PRO A 72 -15.78 10.93 -5.25
C PRO A 72 -15.07 12.08 -5.95
N PHE A 73 -14.75 11.90 -7.24
CA PHE A 73 -14.20 12.96 -8.09
C PHE A 73 -14.50 12.69 -9.57
N THR A 74 -14.19 13.66 -10.42
CA THR A 74 -14.43 13.59 -11.87
C THR A 74 -13.17 13.97 -12.65
N ASP A 75 -13.21 13.85 -13.97
CA ASP A 75 -12.13 14.30 -14.86
C ASP A 75 -11.71 15.76 -14.60
N ASN A 76 -12.64 16.63 -14.16
CA ASN A 76 -12.34 18.03 -13.83
C ASN A 76 -11.37 18.18 -12.64
N ASN A 77 -11.20 17.13 -11.84
CA ASN A 77 -10.28 17.10 -10.71
C ASN A 77 -8.88 16.61 -11.11
N ILE A 78 -8.69 16.18 -12.36
CA ILE A 78 -7.46 15.57 -12.87
C ILE A 78 -6.78 16.53 -13.84
N THR A 79 -5.53 16.88 -13.56
CA THR A 79 -4.68 17.63 -14.48
C THR A 79 -3.43 16.82 -14.78
N CYS A 80 -3.24 16.42 -16.05
CA CYS A 80 -2.07 15.67 -16.48
C CYS A 80 -1.11 16.52 -17.31
N THR A 81 0.17 16.29 -17.07
CA THR A 81 1.30 16.78 -17.87
C THR A 81 1.92 15.62 -18.64
N SER A 82 3.06 15.82 -19.30
CA SER A 82 3.79 14.70 -19.92
C SER A 82 4.51 13.78 -18.93
N ALA A 83 4.54 14.12 -17.63
CA ALA A 83 5.29 13.37 -16.62
C ALA A 83 4.41 12.80 -15.49
N GLU A 84 3.31 13.49 -15.16
CA GLU A 84 2.49 13.17 -13.99
C GLU A 84 1.05 13.67 -14.16
N CYS A 85 0.15 13.07 -13.40
CA CYS A 85 -1.21 13.55 -13.18
C CYS A 85 -1.35 14.04 -11.74
N THR A 86 -1.97 15.20 -11.55
CA THR A 86 -2.34 15.72 -10.23
C THR A 86 -3.85 15.63 -10.04
N LEU A 87 -4.27 15.04 -8.93
CA LEU A 87 -5.65 14.97 -8.50
C LEU A 87 -5.85 15.95 -7.35
N SER A 88 -6.84 16.84 -7.48
CA SER A 88 -7.22 17.80 -6.44
C SER A 88 -8.60 17.45 -5.89
N LEU A 89 -8.62 16.79 -4.73
CA LEU A 89 -9.82 16.20 -4.14
C LEU A 89 -10.21 16.90 -2.83
N ASN A 90 -11.51 16.98 -2.59
CA ASN A 90 -12.09 17.46 -1.33
C ASN A 90 -12.98 16.35 -0.76
N ASP A 91 -12.85 16.01 0.54
CA ASP A 91 -13.80 15.05 1.14
C ASP A 91 -15.15 15.76 1.34
N PRO A 92 -16.25 15.28 0.73
CA PRO A 92 -17.57 15.89 0.92
C PRO A 92 -18.06 15.87 2.37
N ARG A 93 -17.45 15.07 3.25
CA ARG A 93 -17.82 14.93 4.67
C ARG A 93 -16.98 15.82 5.59
N VAL A 94 -15.87 16.38 5.10
CA VAL A 94 -14.95 17.20 5.89
C VAL A 94 -14.61 18.46 5.09
N THR A 95 -15.24 19.57 5.43
CA THR A 95 -15.23 20.79 4.62
C THR A 95 -13.87 21.48 4.52
N ASN A 96 -12.95 21.23 5.46
CA ASN A 96 -11.65 21.89 5.53
C ASN A 96 -10.47 20.97 5.18
N GLU A 97 -10.72 19.73 4.75
CA GLU A 97 -9.67 18.78 4.41
C GLU A 97 -9.55 18.58 2.89
N LYS A 98 -8.35 18.81 2.37
CA LYS A 98 -8.03 18.73 0.94
C LYS A 98 -6.92 17.72 0.68
N TYR A 99 -7.02 17.02 -0.45
CA TYR A 99 -6.06 16.04 -0.91
C TYR A 99 -5.46 16.52 -2.22
N LYS A 100 -4.14 16.63 -2.27
CA LYS A 100 -3.38 16.76 -3.51
C LYS A 100 -2.60 15.47 -3.72
N ILE A 101 -2.95 14.72 -4.76
CA ILE A 101 -2.33 13.44 -5.09
C ILE A 101 -1.61 13.60 -6.42
N ILE A 102 -0.29 13.48 -6.41
CA ILE A 102 0.55 13.53 -7.60
C ILE A 102 0.93 12.10 -7.96
N ILE A 103 0.63 11.69 -9.19
CA ILE A 103 0.75 10.32 -9.68
C ILE A 103 1.68 10.34 -10.89
N SER A 104 2.77 9.58 -10.82
CA SER A 104 3.70 9.39 -11.93
C SER A 104 3.78 7.91 -12.35
N PRO A 105 3.84 7.62 -13.66
CA PRO A 105 4.05 6.27 -14.17
C PRO A 105 5.27 5.60 -13.53
N HIS A 106 5.10 4.36 -13.09
CA HIS A 106 6.18 3.55 -12.57
C HIS A 106 6.04 2.14 -13.12
N ILE A 107 6.97 1.71 -13.97
CA ILE A 107 6.83 0.47 -14.77
C ILE A 107 5.45 0.41 -15.50
N THR A 108 5.12 -0.70 -16.16
CA THR A 108 3.91 -0.74 -17.01
C THR A 108 2.60 -0.77 -16.22
N SER A 109 2.61 -1.30 -14.99
CA SER A 109 1.39 -1.63 -14.24
C SER A 109 1.34 -1.02 -12.83
N SER A 110 2.10 0.05 -12.59
CA SER A 110 2.05 0.74 -11.30
C SER A 110 2.26 2.25 -11.42
N PHE A 111 1.95 2.95 -10.34
CA PHE A 111 2.21 4.38 -10.19
C PHE A 111 3.00 4.64 -8.91
N LYS A 112 3.93 5.60 -8.94
CA LYS A 112 4.41 6.24 -7.72
C LYS A 112 3.51 7.43 -7.40
N VAL A 113 3.21 7.58 -6.12
CA VAL A 113 2.28 8.57 -5.62
C VAL A 113 2.93 9.40 -4.52
N LEU A 114 2.74 10.73 -4.62
CA LEU A 114 2.93 11.67 -3.53
C LEU A 114 1.57 12.24 -3.15
N SER A 115 1.12 11.95 -1.94
CA SER A 115 -0.15 12.44 -1.40
C SER A 115 0.12 13.47 -0.31
N ILE A 116 -0.47 14.65 -0.46
CA ILE A 116 -0.44 15.74 0.50
C ILE A 116 -1.86 15.96 1.01
N ILE A 117 -2.05 15.88 2.31
CA ILE A 117 -3.29 16.19 2.99
C ILE A 117 -3.11 17.54 3.67
N SER A 118 -4.04 18.46 3.43
CA SER A 118 -4.07 19.77 4.05
C SER A 118 -5.36 19.95 4.85
N VAL A 119 -5.25 20.55 6.03
CA VAL A 119 -6.38 20.97 6.86
C VAL A 119 -6.28 22.48 7.04
N ASP A 120 -7.37 23.20 6.77
CA ASP A 120 -7.39 24.68 6.80
C ASP A 120 -6.26 25.30 5.97
N GLU A 121 -6.07 24.77 4.75
CA GLU A 121 -5.00 25.14 3.79
C GLU A 121 -3.55 24.88 4.25
N LYS A 122 -3.35 24.26 5.42
CA LYS A 122 -2.02 23.92 5.93
C LYS A 122 -1.72 22.44 5.68
N PRO A 123 -0.59 22.10 5.04
CA PRO A 123 -0.18 20.70 4.92
C PRO A 123 0.00 20.05 6.29
N THR A 124 -0.73 18.97 6.56
CA THR A 124 -0.68 18.23 7.83
C THR A 124 -0.04 16.86 7.68
N LEU A 125 -0.15 16.24 6.51
CA LEU A 125 0.47 14.96 6.21
C LEU A 125 0.97 14.94 4.78
N THR A 126 2.19 14.44 4.60
CA THR A 126 2.74 14.09 3.29
C THR A 126 3.15 12.63 3.35
N GLN A 127 2.80 11.87 2.31
CA GLN A 127 3.11 10.45 2.24
C GLN A 127 3.39 10.02 0.80
N THR A 128 4.27 9.05 0.66
CA THR A 128 4.55 8.39 -0.62
C THR A 128 4.09 6.95 -0.59
N TYR A 129 3.67 6.43 -1.73
CA TYR A 129 3.36 5.02 -1.93
C TYR A 129 3.40 4.62 -3.39
N GLN A 130 3.34 3.32 -3.63
CA GLN A 130 3.07 2.75 -4.95
C GLN A 130 1.61 2.29 -5.02
N LEU A 131 0.95 2.54 -6.16
CA LEU A 131 -0.34 1.94 -6.50
C LEU A 131 -0.13 0.94 -7.64
N ASP A 132 -0.56 -0.31 -7.45
CA ASP A 132 -0.50 -1.33 -8.48
C ASP A 132 -1.88 -1.51 -9.12
N LYS A 133 -1.91 -1.65 -10.45
CA LYS A 133 -3.14 -1.98 -11.17
C LYS A 133 -3.62 -3.35 -10.74
N ILE A 134 -4.90 -3.50 -10.42
CA ILE A 134 -5.51 -4.79 -10.15
C ILE A 134 -6.52 -5.16 -11.23
N GLU A 135 -6.39 -6.38 -11.73
CA GLU A 135 -7.41 -7.02 -12.56
C GLU A 135 -8.37 -7.82 -11.67
N GLY A 136 -9.64 -7.43 -11.64
CA GLY A 136 -10.68 -8.09 -10.86
C GLY A 136 -11.07 -7.35 -9.58
N ASN A 137 -11.31 -8.09 -8.48
CA ASN A 137 -11.70 -7.51 -7.21
C ASN A 137 -10.49 -6.90 -6.49
N SER A 138 -10.69 -5.74 -5.86
CA SER A 138 -9.67 -5.14 -4.97
C SER A 138 -9.28 -6.08 -3.84
N THR A 139 -8.04 -5.95 -3.36
CA THR A 139 -7.55 -6.71 -2.21
C THR A 139 -8.41 -6.47 -0.97
N THR A 140 -8.95 -5.26 -0.80
CA THR A 140 -9.92 -4.97 0.28
C THR A 140 -11.19 -5.83 0.17
N ARG A 141 -11.69 -6.07 -1.05
CA ARG A 141 -12.87 -6.91 -1.27
C ARG A 141 -12.58 -8.38 -1.01
N GLU A 142 -11.45 -8.88 -1.50
CA GLU A 142 -11.02 -10.27 -1.25
C GLU A 142 -10.73 -10.51 0.24
N PHE A 143 -10.16 -9.52 0.94
CA PHE A 143 -10.01 -9.54 2.40
C PHE A 143 -11.36 -9.71 3.10
N MET A 144 -12.35 -8.88 2.77
CA MET A 144 -13.68 -8.96 3.40
C MET A 144 -14.41 -10.26 3.07
N LYS A 145 -14.23 -10.79 1.86
CA LYS A 145 -14.75 -12.11 1.47
C LYS A 145 -14.15 -13.23 2.31
N ARG A 146 -12.83 -13.21 2.56
CA ARG A 146 -12.13 -14.24 3.35
C ARG A 146 -12.40 -14.11 4.85
N TYR A 147 -12.43 -12.89 5.39
CA TYR A 147 -12.38 -12.64 6.83
C TYR A 147 -13.64 -12.02 7.42
N GLY A 148 -14.64 -11.69 6.63
CA GLY A 148 -15.87 -11.03 7.10
C GLY A 148 -16.53 -11.77 8.26
N ALA A 149 -16.67 -13.10 8.18
CA ALA A 149 -17.23 -13.91 9.25
C ALA A 149 -16.36 -13.92 10.52
N THR A 150 -15.04 -14.01 10.37
CA THR A 150 -14.08 -13.93 11.49
C THR A 150 -14.19 -12.58 12.21
N ILE A 151 -14.28 -11.48 11.44
CA ILE A 151 -14.41 -10.12 11.95
C ILE A 151 -15.74 -9.93 12.68
N GLN A 152 -16.83 -10.50 12.17
CA GLN A 152 -18.14 -10.45 12.83
C GLN A 152 -18.18 -11.26 14.14
N ALA A 153 -17.33 -12.29 14.27
CA ALA A 153 -17.27 -13.17 15.42
C ALA A 153 -16.16 -12.81 16.44
N LEU A 154 -15.55 -11.61 16.38
CA LEU A 154 -14.40 -11.22 17.21
C LEU A 154 -14.59 -11.43 18.73
N ASP A 155 -15.80 -11.25 19.23
CA ASP A 155 -16.11 -11.41 20.67
C ASP A 155 -16.07 -12.86 21.15
N LYS A 156 -16.15 -13.83 20.22
CA LYS A 156 -16.06 -15.26 20.54
C LYS A 156 -14.61 -15.74 20.65
N TYR A 157 -13.64 -14.91 20.23
CA TYR A 157 -12.24 -15.29 20.17
C TYR A 157 -11.46 -14.86 21.42
N THR A 158 -10.54 -15.70 21.86
CA THR A 158 -9.60 -15.34 22.92
C THR A 158 -8.65 -14.24 22.43
N GLN A 159 -8.81 -13.03 22.96
CA GLN A 159 -7.93 -11.90 22.65
C GLN A 159 -6.89 -11.70 23.75
N LYS A 160 -5.96 -12.65 23.90
CA LYS A 160 -4.91 -12.61 24.94
C LYS A 160 -3.55 -12.94 24.34
N SER A 161 -2.55 -12.12 24.68
CA SER A 161 -1.17 -12.29 24.19
C SER A 161 -1.14 -12.39 22.65
N LEU A 162 -0.57 -13.43 22.05
CA LEU A 162 -0.56 -13.64 20.61
C LEU A 162 -1.95 -13.96 20.03
N TYR A 163 -2.81 -14.66 20.77
CA TYR A 163 -4.07 -15.14 20.24
C TYR A 163 -5.03 -13.98 19.94
N GLY A 164 -5.67 -14.07 18.77
CA GLY A 164 -6.58 -13.06 18.22
C GLY A 164 -6.41 -12.87 16.71
N PHE A 165 -7.20 -11.94 16.17
CA PHE A 165 -7.14 -11.54 14.78
C PHE A 165 -6.37 -10.22 14.64
N TRP A 166 -5.36 -10.23 13.79
CA TRP A 166 -4.44 -9.11 13.60
C TRP A 166 -4.31 -8.78 12.13
N VAL A 167 -4.24 -7.49 11.82
CA VAL A 167 -4.06 -6.99 10.45
C VAL A 167 -3.00 -5.89 10.47
N GLY A 168 -2.19 -5.82 9.43
CA GLY A 168 -1.32 -4.68 9.21
C GLY A 168 -0.44 -4.81 7.98
N THR A 169 0.80 -4.37 8.09
CA THR A 169 1.71 -4.22 6.94
C THR A 169 2.85 -5.20 6.99
N TYR A 170 3.19 -5.76 5.83
CA TYR A 170 4.35 -6.58 5.56
C TYR A 170 5.26 -5.86 4.56
N ASN A 171 6.57 -5.87 4.79
CA ASN A 171 7.56 -5.22 3.92
C ASN A 171 8.77 -6.12 3.70
N ASP A 172 8.96 -6.56 2.46
CA ASP A 172 10.12 -7.35 2.00
C ASP A 172 11.20 -6.50 1.32
N GLY A 173 11.11 -5.17 1.45
CA GLY A 173 12.01 -4.22 0.81
C GLY A 173 11.56 -3.75 -0.57
N THR A 174 10.48 -4.31 -1.13
CA THR A 174 9.94 -3.89 -2.43
C THR A 174 8.80 -2.88 -2.27
N GLN A 175 7.73 -3.28 -1.60
CA GLN A 175 6.61 -2.44 -1.22
C GLN A 175 5.90 -2.98 0.01
N LYS A 176 5.13 -2.13 0.68
CA LYS A 176 4.23 -2.59 1.73
C LYS A 176 3.03 -3.33 1.16
N LYS A 177 2.77 -4.50 1.73
CA LYS A 177 1.63 -5.38 1.44
C LYS A 177 0.79 -5.53 2.69
N MET A 178 -0.48 -5.88 2.53
CA MET A 178 -1.31 -6.21 3.68
C MET A 178 -0.94 -7.59 4.21
N VAL A 179 -0.92 -7.75 5.53
CA VAL A 179 -0.69 -9.04 6.19
C VAL A 179 -1.70 -9.26 7.30
N VAL A 180 -2.13 -10.50 7.42
CA VAL A 180 -3.09 -10.97 8.41
C VAL A 180 -2.42 -12.06 9.23
N LEU A 181 -2.56 -11.96 10.55
CA LEU A 181 -2.25 -13.04 11.47
C LEU A 181 -3.54 -13.40 12.20
N ASN A 182 -4.02 -14.61 11.99
CA ASN A 182 -5.18 -15.15 12.67
C ASN A 182 -4.71 -16.28 13.58
N ALA A 183 -4.40 -15.92 14.84
CA ALA A 183 -3.85 -16.84 15.83
C ALA A 183 -4.96 -17.35 16.75
N GLN A 184 -5.22 -18.65 16.71
CA GLN A 184 -6.36 -19.29 17.38
C GLN A 184 -5.91 -20.43 18.29
N PRO A 185 -6.22 -20.40 19.60
CA PRO A 185 -5.77 -21.43 20.52
C PRO A 185 -6.44 -22.77 20.21
N GLY A 186 -5.64 -23.85 20.21
CA GLY A 186 -6.12 -25.21 19.92
C GLY A 186 -6.60 -25.43 18.48
N GLN A 187 -6.44 -24.46 17.59
CA GLN A 187 -6.83 -24.54 16.18
C GLN A 187 -5.64 -24.21 15.28
N ARG A 188 -5.80 -24.48 13.98
CA ARG A 188 -4.79 -24.09 13.00
C ARG A 188 -4.81 -22.56 12.85
N SER A 189 -3.71 -21.92 13.22
CA SER A 189 -3.47 -20.50 13.03
C SER A 189 -2.86 -20.25 11.65
N GLU A 190 -2.99 -19.03 11.14
CA GLU A 190 -2.46 -18.64 9.82
C GLU A 190 -1.76 -17.28 9.83
N PHE A 191 -0.77 -17.16 8.96
CA PHE A 191 -0.08 -15.92 8.60
C PHE A 191 -0.16 -15.74 7.09
N VAL A 192 -0.85 -14.71 6.64
CA VAL A 192 -1.28 -14.52 5.24
C VAL A 192 -0.89 -13.14 4.76
N VAL A 193 -0.03 -13.07 3.74
CA VAL A 193 0.30 -11.83 3.03
C VAL A 193 -0.60 -11.74 1.81
N MET A 194 -1.37 -10.67 1.70
CA MET A 194 -2.20 -10.35 0.54
C MET A 194 -1.39 -9.53 -0.45
N LEU A 195 -1.25 -10.04 -1.67
CA LEU A 195 -0.43 -9.42 -2.71
C LEU A 195 -1.26 -8.38 -3.46
N ASN A 196 -0.69 -7.19 -3.66
CA ASN A 196 -1.32 -6.17 -4.50
C ASN A 196 -1.20 -6.55 -5.98
N GLY A 197 -2.12 -6.05 -6.80
CA GLY A 197 -2.07 -6.15 -8.26
C GLY A 197 -2.56 -7.47 -8.87
N TYR A 198 -2.88 -8.47 -8.04
CA TYR A 198 -3.44 -9.74 -8.48
C TYR A 198 -4.61 -10.14 -7.58
N SER A 199 -5.82 -10.17 -8.14
CA SER A 199 -7.02 -10.46 -7.36
C SER A 199 -6.96 -11.84 -6.71
N GLY A 200 -7.11 -11.86 -5.38
CA GLY A 200 -7.12 -13.08 -4.57
C GLY A 200 -5.74 -13.72 -4.34
N ALA A 201 -4.64 -13.14 -4.84
CA ALA A 201 -3.32 -13.71 -4.68
C ALA A 201 -2.79 -13.53 -3.25
N THR A 202 -2.33 -14.62 -2.65
CA THR A 202 -1.80 -14.64 -1.29
C THR A 202 -0.57 -15.53 -1.15
N ASN A 203 0.36 -15.14 -0.29
CA ASN A 203 1.36 -16.05 0.28
C ASN A 203 0.95 -16.38 1.71
N GLU A 204 0.83 -17.65 2.05
CA GLU A 204 0.29 -18.08 3.33
C GLU A 204 1.06 -19.24 3.94
N THR A 205 1.05 -19.26 5.27
CA THR A 205 1.56 -20.38 6.05
C THR A 205 0.72 -20.58 7.30
N TYR A 206 0.83 -21.78 7.88
CA TYR A 206 0.03 -22.21 9.03
C TYR A 206 0.89 -22.74 10.15
N PHE A 207 0.39 -22.64 11.37
CA PHE A 207 1.06 -23.14 12.58
C PHE A 207 0.01 -23.54 13.64
N LYS A 208 0.44 -24.35 14.61
CA LYS A 208 -0.31 -24.79 15.79
C LYS A 208 0.38 -24.32 17.07
N ASP A 209 -0.27 -24.47 18.21
CA ASP A 209 0.28 -24.06 19.51
C ASP A 209 1.64 -24.73 19.82
N SER A 210 1.84 -25.99 19.38
CA SER A 210 3.10 -26.71 19.51
C SER A 210 4.27 -26.08 18.77
N ASP A 211 3.99 -25.23 17.80
CA ASP A 211 4.98 -24.59 16.94
C ASP A 211 5.43 -23.23 17.49
N ILE A 212 4.81 -22.79 18.59
CA ILE A 212 4.99 -21.48 19.22
C ILE A 212 5.91 -21.64 20.43
N THR A 213 6.99 -20.88 20.45
CA THR A 213 7.88 -20.74 21.61
C THR A 213 7.91 -19.28 22.05
N THR A 214 7.46 -19.00 23.27
CA THR A 214 7.46 -17.65 23.84
C THR A 214 8.47 -17.57 24.98
N SER A 215 9.34 -16.57 24.93
CA SER A 215 10.29 -16.20 25.98
C SER A 215 10.21 -14.69 26.18
N ASP A 216 9.84 -14.25 27.38
CA ASP A 216 9.61 -12.85 27.72
C ASP A 216 8.65 -12.16 26.73
N THR A 217 9.11 -11.13 26.03
CA THR A 217 8.36 -10.35 25.04
C THR A 217 8.52 -10.88 23.61
N ILE A 218 9.28 -11.97 23.41
CA ILE A 218 9.62 -12.53 22.11
C ILE A 218 8.85 -13.83 21.89
N THR A 219 8.13 -13.91 20.78
CA THR A 219 7.48 -15.14 20.32
C THR A 219 8.09 -15.60 19.02
N ARG A 220 8.51 -16.87 18.96
CA ARG A 220 9.03 -17.53 17.77
C ARG A 220 8.03 -18.57 17.30
N ILE A 221 7.80 -18.65 15.99
CA ILE A 221 6.90 -19.60 15.36
C ILE A 221 7.62 -20.30 14.22
N SER A 222 7.65 -21.63 14.27
CA SER A 222 8.06 -22.46 13.13
C SER A 222 6.82 -22.85 12.32
N THR A 223 6.69 -22.40 11.09
CA THR A 223 5.45 -22.65 10.33
C THR A 223 5.57 -23.85 9.39
N SER A 224 4.43 -24.33 8.91
CA SER A 224 4.32 -25.54 8.09
C SER A 224 4.80 -25.40 6.64
N HIS A 225 4.91 -24.16 6.12
CA HIS A 225 5.32 -23.94 4.74
C HIS A 225 6.82 -24.20 4.54
N LYS A 226 7.20 -24.80 3.40
CA LYS A 226 8.60 -25.21 3.15
C LYS A 226 9.55 -24.03 2.97
N THR A 227 9.11 -22.97 2.30
CA THR A 227 9.98 -21.89 1.80
C THR A 227 9.43 -20.47 1.97
N PHE A 228 8.31 -20.28 2.67
CA PHE A 228 7.70 -18.95 2.86
C PHE A 228 7.37 -18.81 4.34
N ALA A 229 7.87 -17.74 4.97
CA ALA A 229 7.63 -17.41 6.38
C ALA A 229 7.73 -18.65 7.31
N ASN A 230 8.69 -19.54 7.03
CA ASN A 230 8.84 -20.80 7.77
C ASN A 230 9.42 -20.60 9.17
N GLN A 231 9.92 -19.39 9.44
CA GLN A 231 10.25 -18.89 10.76
C GLN A 231 9.69 -17.48 10.92
N ILE A 232 8.94 -17.23 12.00
CA ILE A 232 8.40 -15.91 12.34
C ILE A 232 8.88 -15.56 13.75
N ILE A 233 9.40 -14.34 13.90
CA ILE A 233 9.82 -13.78 15.18
C ILE A 233 9.00 -12.53 15.44
N MET A 234 8.33 -12.47 16.59
CA MET A 234 7.43 -11.39 16.98
C MET A 234 7.83 -10.78 18.30
N HIS A 235 7.61 -9.49 18.40
CA HIS A 235 7.84 -8.66 19.58
C HIS A 235 6.52 -7.98 19.94
N GLN A 236 5.99 -8.33 21.11
CA GLN A 236 4.80 -7.66 21.62
C GLN A 236 5.18 -6.25 22.10
N GLN A 237 4.69 -5.22 21.40
CA GLN A 237 4.98 -3.83 21.77
C GLN A 237 4.03 -3.34 22.87
N ASN A 238 2.76 -3.72 22.75
CA ASN A 238 1.70 -3.53 23.74
C ASN A 238 0.54 -4.46 23.39
N ASN A 239 -0.54 -4.48 24.18
CA ASN A 239 -1.69 -5.39 23.97
C ASN A 239 -2.35 -5.34 22.57
N ASN A 240 -2.14 -4.27 21.81
CA ASN A 240 -2.79 -4.02 20.53
C ASN A 240 -1.82 -3.98 19.35
N MET A 241 -0.51 -4.12 19.57
CA MET A 241 0.49 -4.00 18.52
C MET A 241 1.60 -5.05 18.65
N ILE A 242 1.88 -5.73 17.54
CA ILE A 242 2.99 -6.66 17.37
C ILE A 242 3.84 -6.15 16.22
N THR A 243 5.16 -6.16 16.40
CA THR A 243 6.11 -6.02 15.29
C THR A 243 6.91 -7.30 15.17
N GLY A 244 7.48 -7.56 14.00
CA GLY A 244 8.25 -8.78 13.84
C GLY A 244 8.94 -8.89 12.51
N HIS A 245 9.60 -10.02 12.35
CA HIS A 245 10.29 -10.43 11.14
C HIS A 245 9.85 -11.83 10.77
N MET A 246 9.71 -12.07 9.47
CA MET A 246 9.62 -13.43 8.95
C MET A 246 10.90 -13.74 8.18
N TYR A 247 11.25 -15.01 8.19
CA TYR A 247 12.35 -15.57 7.43
C TYR A 247 11.84 -16.77 6.65
N SER A 248 12.36 -16.90 5.44
CA SER A 248 12.14 -18.02 4.56
C SER A 248 13.46 -18.74 4.35
N TYR A 249 13.63 -19.90 4.98
CA TYR A 249 14.82 -20.72 4.84
C TYR A 249 14.62 -21.88 3.88
N TYR A 250 15.65 -22.24 3.12
CA TYR A 250 15.69 -23.50 2.39
C TYR A 250 17.11 -24.06 2.41
N LYS A 251 17.25 -25.32 2.84
CA LYS A 251 18.55 -26.01 2.94
C LYS A 251 19.63 -25.19 3.68
N GLY A 252 19.25 -24.53 4.78
CA GLY A 252 20.17 -23.73 5.61
C GLY A 252 20.48 -22.32 5.08
N GLN A 253 19.93 -21.92 3.93
CA GLN A 253 20.11 -20.58 3.36
C GLN A 253 18.84 -19.73 3.52
N VAL A 254 19.02 -18.43 3.81
CA VAL A 254 17.93 -17.45 3.82
C VAL A 254 17.58 -17.12 2.36
N LEU A 255 16.33 -17.36 1.98
CA LEU A 255 15.79 -16.98 0.67
C LEU A 255 15.15 -15.60 0.68
N GLN A 256 14.43 -15.29 1.75
CA GLN A 256 13.67 -14.04 1.89
C GLN A 256 13.57 -13.66 3.36
N THR A 257 13.62 -12.36 3.62
CA THR A 257 13.26 -11.76 4.90
C THR A 257 12.22 -10.67 4.66
N ALA A 258 11.40 -10.42 5.67
CA ALA A 258 10.51 -9.27 5.67
C ALA A 258 10.23 -8.83 7.10
N SER A 259 9.95 -7.55 7.27
CA SER A 259 9.40 -7.02 8.52
C SER A 259 7.89 -6.89 8.43
N PHE A 260 7.22 -6.94 9.57
CA PHE A 260 5.80 -6.64 9.64
C PHE A 260 5.43 -5.90 10.91
N GLN A 261 4.29 -5.22 10.83
CA GLN A 261 3.65 -4.55 11.94
C GLN A 261 2.16 -4.86 11.88
N LEU A 262 1.64 -5.35 12.99
CA LEU A 262 0.31 -5.90 13.14
C LEU A 262 -0.44 -5.18 14.25
N TYR A 263 -1.70 -4.87 13.99
CA TYR A 263 -2.61 -4.30 14.96
C TYR A 263 -3.74 -5.27 15.26
N ARG A 264 -4.06 -5.39 16.54
CA ARG A 264 -5.16 -6.23 16.99
C ARG A 264 -6.47 -5.62 16.49
N VAL A 265 -7.26 -6.42 15.80
CA VAL A 265 -8.60 -6.00 15.38
C VAL A 265 -9.52 -6.17 16.58
N LYS A 266 -10.05 -5.04 17.06
CA LYS A 266 -11.09 -5.02 18.10
C LYS A 266 -12.46 -4.97 17.47
N ARG A 267 -13.51 -5.18 18.25
CA ARG A 267 -14.86 -4.80 17.83
C ARG A 267 -14.96 -3.28 17.74
#